data_AF-A0A0H4XBH1-F1
#
_entry.id   AF-A0A0H4XBH1-F1
#
_cell.length_a   1.000
_cell.length_b   1.000
_cell.length_c   1.000
_cell.angle_alpha   90.00
_cell.angle_beta   90.00
_cell.angle_gamma   90.00
#
_symmetry.space_group_name_H-M   'P 1'
#
loop_
_entity.id
_entity.type
_entity.pdbx_description
1 polymer ?
#
loop_
_entity_poly.entity_id
_entity_poly.type
_entity_poly.pdbx_seq_one_letter_code
_entity_poly.pdbx_strand_id
1 'polypeptide(L)'
;MPLPLPSDPVEAAERVTRTLGSGQALCAFRALGEPEGFKLEGMNPERREAQVGDVLSVVMPGLPEAGSTRVEVWGSGRLRPDGTSVELTEPGVVQVEVWVAAPGRFFGTEWRPWIVPGPVRVLPRGPGI
;
A
#
# COMPACT_ATOMS: atom_id res chain seq x y z
N MET A 1 -3.38 15.48 17.04
CA MET A 1 -2.04 14.86 17.09
C MET A 1 -2.13 13.60 17.92
N PRO A 2 -1.44 12.50 17.57
CA PRO A 2 -1.42 11.33 18.44
C PRO A 2 -0.78 11.72 19.79
N LEU A 3 -1.33 11.19 20.88
CA LEU A 3 -0.77 11.39 22.22
C LEU A 3 0.67 10.86 22.26
N PRO A 4 1.59 11.52 22.97
CA PRO A 4 2.95 10.99 23.16
C PRO A 4 2.89 9.60 23.80
N LEU A 5 3.91 8.78 23.50
CA LEU A 5 4.04 7.47 24.13
C LEU A 5 4.25 7.66 25.65
N PRO A 6 3.71 6.75 26.48
CA PRO A 6 3.98 6.73 27.92
C PRO A 6 5.49 6.68 28.20
N SER A 7 5.91 7.26 29.33
CA SER A 7 7.32 7.25 29.79
C SER A 7 7.75 5.88 30.29
N ASP A 8 6.81 5.07 30.78
CA ASP A 8 7.07 3.69 31.21
C ASP A 8 7.28 2.79 29.97
N PRO A 9 8.43 2.10 29.86
CA PRO A 9 8.73 1.27 28.70
C PRO A 9 7.76 0.10 28.51
N VAL A 10 7.18 -0.45 29.58
CA VAL A 10 6.23 -1.57 29.49
C VAL A 10 4.89 -1.07 28.93
N GLU A 11 4.35 0.00 29.51
CA GLU A 11 3.12 0.63 29.01
C GLU A 11 3.27 1.13 27.56
N ALA A 12 4.43 1.69 27.21
CA ALA A 12 4.73 2.10 25.85
C ALA A 12 4.74 0.92 24.86
N ALA A 13 5.39 -0.19 25.23
CA ALA A 13 5.43 -1.39 24.41
C ALA A 13 4.04 -1.98 24.19
N GLU A 14 3.23 -2.11 25.24
CA GLU A 14 1.85 -2.61 25.14
C GLU A 14 1.00 -1.73 24.23
N ARG A 15 1.13 -0.41 24.33
CA ARG A 15 0.41 0.54 23.46
C ARG A 15 0.80 0.37 22.01
N VAL A 16 2.09 0.22 21.73
CA VAL A 16 2.59 -0.02 20.36
C VAL A 16 2.05 -1.35 19.83
N THR A 17 2.19 -2.45 20.58
CA THR A 17 1.72 -3.78 20.15
C THR A 17 0.22 -3.81 19.92
N ARG A 18 -0.57 -3.17 20.79
CA ARG A 18 -2.03 -3.05 20.62
C ARG A 18 -2.41 -2.25 19.39
N THR A 19 -1.67 -1.16 19.11
CA THR A 19 -1.91 -0.32 17.93
C THR A 19 -1.50 -1.02 16.62
N LEU A 20 -0.42 -1.81 16.66
CA LEU A 20 -0.03 -2.67 15.55
C LEU A 20 -1.06 -3.78 15.32
N GLY A 21 -1.53 -4.42 16.39
CA GLY A 21 -2.54 -5.49 16.33
C GLY A 21 -3.93 -5.01 15.95
N SER A 22 -4.25 -3.71 16.12
CA SER A 22 -5.55 -3.15 15.73
C SER A 22 -5.65 -2.79 14.26
N GLY A 23 -4.56 -2.96 13.48
CA GLY A 23 -4.50 -2.52 12.08
C GLY A 23 -4.46 -0.99 11.92
N GLN A 24 -4.36 -0.23 13.02
CA GLN A 24 -4.29 1.23 13.02
C GLN A 24 -2.86 1.75 12.87
N ALA A 25 -1.85 0.90 13.02
CA ALA A 25 -0.45 1.19 12.75
C ALA A 25 0.11 0.25 11.68
N LEU A 26 1.02 0.80 10.86
CA LEU A 26 1.57 0.13 9.69
C LEU A 26 3.08 0.28 9.68
N CYS A 27 3.78 -0.82 9.45
CA CYS A 27 5.21 -0.78 9.15
C CYS A 27 5.40 -0.41 7.68
N ALA A 28 5.74 0.86 7.44
CA ALA A 28 6.20 1.30 6.13
C ALA A 28 7.74 1.34 6.13
N PHE A 29 8.36 0.67 5.18
CA PHE A 29 9.79 0.85 4.90
C PHE A 29 9.94 2.01 3.92
N ARG A 30 10.96 2.86 4.10
CA ARG A 30 11.36 3.76 2.99
C ARG A 30 11.87 2.86 1.87
N ALA A 31 11.33 3.05 0.66
CA ALA A 31 11.80 2.32 -0.51
C ALA A 31 13.33 2.50 -0.65
N LEU A 32 14.04 1.41 -0.95
CA LEU A 32 15.50 1.43 -1.16
C LEU A 32 15.90 2.17 -2.45
N GLY A 33 14.92 2.56 -3.27
CA GLY A 33 15.03 3.48 -4.40
C GLY A 33 13.61 3.92 -4.79
N GLU A 34 13.47 5.10 -5.38
CA GLU A 34 12.20 5.47 -6.01
C GLU A 34 11.97 4.52 -7.18
N PRO A 35 10.81 3.84 -7.25
CA PRO A 35 10.51 3.02 -8.39
C PRO A 35 10.25 3.94 -9.57
N GLU A 36 11.27 4.16 -10.41
CA GLU A 36 11.25 5.15 -11.48
C GLU A 36 10.02 4.93 -12.36
N GLY A 37 9.03 5.83 -12.26
CA GLY A 37 7.77 5.79 -13.00
C GLY A 37 6.65 4.88 -12.44
N PHE A 38 6.84 4.20 -11.30
CA PHE A 38 5.74 3.54 -10.59
C PHE A 38 5.03 4.52 -9.65
N LYS A 39 3.71 4.66 -9.78
CA LYS A 39 2.92 5.58 -8.96
C LYS A 39 1.55 4.99 -8.63
N LEU A 40 1.03 5.37 -7.47
CA LEU A 40 -0.38 5.18 -7.11
C LEU A 40 -1.06 6.54 -7.16
N GLU A 41 -2.09 6.65 -7.98
CA GLU A 41 -2.93 7.84 -8.09
C GLU A 41 -4.29 7.59 -7.42
N GLY A 42 -5.07 8.66 -7.21
CA GLY A 42 -6.39 8.56 -6.56
C GLY A 42 -6.36 8.62 -5.03
N MET A 43 -5.23 8.97 -4.42
CA MET A 43 -5.09 9.21 -2.98
C MET A 43 -4.50 10.59 -2.69
N ASN A 44 -4.66 11.09 -1.46
CA ASN A 44 -3.91 12.24 -0.96
C ASN A 44 -2.42 11.84 -0.83
N PRO A 45 -1.50 12.47 -1.59
CA PRO A 45 -0.11 12.03 -1.67
C PRO A 45 0.70 12.35 -0.40
N GLU A 46 0.35 13.42 0.32
CA GLU A 46 1.07 13.85 1.53
C GLU A 46 0.77 12.94 2.72
N ARG A 47 -0.49 12.50 2.82
CA ARG A 47 -0.98 11.70 3.95
C ARG A 47 -1.12 10.22 3.64
N ARG A 48 -1.05 9.84 2.36
CA ARG A 48 -1.37 8.49 1.85
C ARG A 48 -2.75 8.02 2.31
N GLU A 49 -3.76 8.87 2.11
CA GLU A 49 -5.14 8.62 2.52
C GLU A 49 -6.09 8.66 1.33
N ALA A 50 -7.07 7.77 1.33
CA ALA A 50 -8.19 7.74 0.37
C ALA A 50 -9.47 7.32 1.09
N GLN A 51 -10.62 7.40 0.42
CA GLN A 51 -11.92 7.06 1.02
C GLN A 51 -12.48 5.76 0.47
N VAL A 52 -13.37 5.13 1.25
CA VAL A 52 -14.18 4.00 0.75
C VAL A 52 -14.94 4.41 -0.51
N GLY A 53 -14.87 3.56 -1.52
CA GLY A 53 -15.46 3.75 -2.85
C GLY A 53 -14.59 4.55 -3.81
N ASP A 54 -13.45 5.10 -3.37
CA ASP A 54 -12.47 5.65 -4.31
C ASP A 54 -11.76 4.52 -5.06
N VAL A 55 -11.19 4.87 -6.21
CA VAL A 55 -10.44 3.94 -7.06
C VAL A 55 -9.02 4.47 -7.21
N LEU A 56 -8.05 3.67 -6.81
CA LEU A 56 -6.64 3.97 -7.02
C LEU A 56 -6.18 3.44 -8.37
N SER A 57 -5.38 4.22 -9.09
CA SER A 57 -4.78 3.80 -10.36
C SER A 57 -3.33 3.40 -10.14
N VAL A 58 -2.96 2.22 -10.59
CA VAL A 58 -1.60 1.70 -10.57
C VAL A 58 -0.90 2.08 -11.87
N VAL A 59 -0.03 3.08 -11.80
CA VAL A 59 0.80 3.51 -12.93
C VAL A 59 2.10 2.74 -12.88
N MET A 60 2.42 2.01 -13.95
CA MET A 60 3.66 1.26 -14.10
C MET A 60 4.58 1.93 -15.12
N PRO A 61 5.90 2.00 -14.88
CA PRO A 61 6.85 2.43 -15.90
C PRO A 61 6.94 1.36 -16.99
N GLY A 62 7.03 1.81 -18.26
CA GLY A 62 7.25 1.01 -19.46
C GLY A 62 7.06 -0.50 -19.26
N LEU A 63 5.82 -0.97 -19.45
CA LEU A 63 5.47 -2.37 -19.23
C LEU A 63 6.50 -3.27 -19.93
N PRO A 64 7.28 -4.10 -19.23
CA PRO A 64 7.87 -5.26 -19.88
C PRO A 64 6.71 -6.06 -20.48
N GLU A 65 6.99 -6.82 -21.55
CA GLU A 65 6.02 -7.56 -22.38
C GLU A 65 4.70 -7.91 -21.66
N ALA A 66 3.56 -7.65 -22.29
CA ALA A 66 2.24 -7.88 -21.72
C ALA A 66 2.15 -9.29 -21.08
N GLY A 67 1.81 -9.35 -19.80
CA GLY A 67 1.75 -10.60 -19.02
C GLY A 67 2.98 -10.88 -18.14
N SER A 68 4.05 -10.08 -18.26
CA SER A 68 5.22 -10.19 -17.37
C SER A 68 5.05 -9.44 -16.04
N THR A 69 3.98 -8.65 -15.87
CA THR A 69 3.69 -7.92 -14.63
C THR A 69 2.37 -8.37 -14.00
N ARG A 70 2.35 -8.48 -12.68
CA ARG A 70 1.17 -8.85 -11.90
C ARG A 70 1.00 -7.91 -10.72
N VAL A 71 -0.17 -7.25 -10.65
CA VAL A 71 -0.56 -6.44 -9.50
C VAL A 71 -1.20 -7.36 -8.45
N GLU A 72 -0.77 -7.22 -7.21
CA GLU A 72 -1.44 -7.82 -6.04
C GLU A 72 -1.93 -6.73 -5.11
N VAL A 73 -3.09 -6.99 -4.50
CA VAL A 73 -3.74 -6.09 -3.57
C VAL A 73 -4.01 -6.84 -2.27
N TRP A 74 -3.63 -6.23 -1.17
CA TRP A 74 -3.79 -6.76 0.17
C TRP A 74 -4.61 -5.79 1.03
N GLY A 75 -5.42 -6.34 1.93
CA GLY A 75 -6.25 -5.56 2.87
C GLY A 75 -7.53 -5.03 2.22
N SER A 76 -7.89 -3.79 2.54
CA SER A 76 -9.20 -3.17 2.28
C SER A 76 -9.44 -2.74 0.82
N GLY A 77 -8.79 -3.38 -0.14
CA GLY A 77 -8.90 -3.07 -1.56
C GLY A 77 -9.14 -4.31 -2.41
N ARG A 78 -9.75 -4.10 -3.59
CA ARG A 78 -9.99 -5.14 -4.59
C ARG A 78 -9.42 -4.71 -5.94
N LEU A 79 -8.62 -5.57 -6.55
CA LEU A 79 -8.16 -5.37 -7.92
C LEU A 79 -9.32 -5.55 -8.90
N ARG A 80 -9.47 -4.60 -9.83
CA ARG A 80 -10.46 -4.66 -10.90
C ARG A 80 -9.99 -5.55 -12.07
N PRO A 81 -10.90 -5.94 -12.98
CA PRO A 81 -10.56 -6.80 -14.11
C PRO A 81 -9.53 -6.22 -15.09
N ASP A 82 -9.30 -4.91 -15.06
CA ASP A 82 -8.27 -4.25 -15.86
C ASP A 82 -6.83 -4.53 -15.36
N GLY A 83 -6.69 -5.12 -14.18
CA GLY A 83 -5.42 -5.50 -13.59
C GLY A 83 -4.59 -4.32 -13.06
N THR A 84 -5.11 -3.09 -13.11
CA THR A 84 -4.37 -1.87 -12.73
C THR A 84 -5.20 -0.88 -11.92
N SER A 85 -6.51 -1.08 -11.76
CA SER A 85 -7.35 -0.26 -10.89
C SER A 85 -7.67 -1.00 -9.59
N VAL A 86 -7.54 -0.32 -8.46
CA VAL A 86 -7.81 -0.86 -7.12
C VAL A 86 -8.97 -0.11 -6.50
N GLU A 87 -10.09 -0.81 -6.31
CA GLU A 87 -11.27 -0.27 -5.64
C GLU A 87 -11.15 -0.42 -4.12
N LEU A 88 -11.39 0.66 -3.38
CA LEU A 88 -11.33 0.66 -1.92
C LEU A 88 -12.69 0.29 -1.34
N THR A 89 -12.78 -0.88 -0.72
CA THR A 89 -14.09 -1.48 -0.38
C THR A 89 -14.54 -1.22 1.05
N GLU A 90 -13.61 -0.99 1.98
CA GLU A 90 -13.92 -0.80 3.40
C GLU A 90 -12.87 0.07 4.09
N PRO A 91 -13.19 0.66 5.27
CA PRO A 91 -12.19 1.38 6.05
C PRO A 91 -11.09 0.44 6.53
N GLY A 92 -9.86 0.95 6.57
CA GLY A 92 -8.70 0.15 6.98
C GLY A 92 -7.47 0.55 6.20
N VAL A 93 -6.81 -0.44 5.61
CA VAL A 93 -5.53 -0.25 4.94
C VAL A 93 -5.47 -1.10 3.70
N VAL A 94 -5.00 -0.50 2.61
CA VAL A 94 -4.67 -1.23 1.38
C VAL A 94 -3.18 -1.17 1.12
N GLN A 95 -2.61 -2.30 0.72
CA GLN A 95 -1.25 -2.39 0.21
C GLN A 95 -1.30 -2.94 -1.21
N VAL A 96 -0.64 -2.23 -2.13
CA VAL A 96 -0.55 -2.61 -3.55
C VAL A 96 0.89 -2.97 -3.86
N GLU A 97 1.05 -4.08 -4.56
CA GLU A 97 2.34 -4.66 -4.91
C GLU A 97 2.38 -4.95 -6.40
N VAL A 98 3.56 -4.79 -7.02
CA VAL A 98 3.77 -5.18 -8.42
C VAL A 98 4.89 -6.21 -8.48
N TRP A 99 4.52 -7.38 -8.99
CA TRP A 99 5.41 -8.50 -9.26
C TRP A 99 5.78 -8.49 -10.74
N VAL A 100 7.05 -8.76 -11.05
CA VAL A 100 7.53 -8.82 -12.44
C VAL A 100 8.23 -10.15 -12.69
N ALA A 101 7.72 -10.92 -13.63
CA ALA A 101 8.37 -12.11 -14.15
C ALA A 101 9.55 -11.66 -15.04
N ALA A 102 10.69 -11.41 -14.41
CA ALA A 102 11.96 -11.17 -15.07
C ALA A 102 13.02 -12.09 -14.45
N PRO A 103 14.07 -12.50 -15.19
CA PRO A 103 15.20 -13.22 -14.62
C PRO A 103 15.77 -12.36 -13.48
N GLY A 104 15.55 -12.78 -12.24
CA GLY A 104 16.13 -12.11 -11.11
C GLY A 104 17.65 -12.19 -11.26
N ARG A 105 18.34 -11.04 -11.24
CA ARG A 105 19.80 -11.05 -11.07
C ARG A 105 20.08 -11.78 -9.75
N PHE A 106 20.35 -13.09 -9.85
CA PHE A 106 20.72 -14.02 -8.78
C PHE A 106 19.62 -14.58 -7.84
N PHE A 107 18.30 -14.36 -8.07
CA PHE A 107 17.24 -14.77 -7.12
C PHE A 107 16.05 -15.60 -7.68
N GLY A 108 16.15 -16.18 -8.88
CA GLY A 108 15.11 -17.05 -9.47
C GLY A 108 14.45 -16.48 -10.73
N THR A 109 13.35 -17.10 -11.18
CA THR A 109 12.62 -16.73 -12.41
C THR A 109 11.60 -15.61 -12.22
N GLU A 110 11.33 -15.24 -10.98
CA GLU A 110 10.42 -14.16 -10.60
C GLU A 110 11.17 -13.16 -9.73
N TRP A 111 11.01 -11.88 -10.04
CA TRP A 111 11.56 -10.79 -9.24
C TRP A 111 10.45 -9.88 -8.79
N ARG A 112 10.57 -9.38 -7.56
CA ARG A 112 9.69 -8.37 -6.97
C ARG A 112 10.42 -7.02 -6.98
N PRO A 113 10.53 -6.33 -8.13
CA PRO A 113 11.29 -5.09 -8.20
C PRO A 113 10.61 -3.98 -7.38
N TRP A 114 9.28 -4.00 -7.29
CA TRP A 114 8.50 -2.90 -6.72
C TRP A 114 7.59 -3.39 -5.60
N ILE A 115 8.18 -3.46 -4.41
CA ILE A 115 7.45 -3.25 -3.17
C ILE A 115 7.40 -1.73 -3.01
N VAL A 116 6.37 -1.16 -2.37
CA VAL A 116 6.38 0.26 -1.92
C VAL A 116 6.04 1.27 -3.05
N PRO A 117 5.29 2.36 -2.76
CA PRO A 117 5.77 3.41 -1.84
C PRO A 117 5.13 3.39 -0.44
N GLY A 118 4.22 2.46 -0.15
CA GLY A 118 3.72 2.18 1.20
C GLY A 118 2.23 1.89 1.22
N PRO A 119 1.70 1.40 2.34
CA PRO A 119 0.25 1.23 2.48
C PRO A 119 -0.49 2.57 2.36
N VAL A 120 -1.75 2.50 1.95
CA VAL A 120 -2.68 3.63 1.87
C VAL A 120 -3.75 3.43 2.94
N ARG A 121 -3.98 4.45 3.76
CA ARG A 121 -5.03 4.43 4.78
C ARG A 121 -6.38 4.72 4.12
N VAL A 122 -7.32 3.81 4.27
CA VAL A 122 -8.69 3.94 3.76
C VAL A 122 -9.59 4.46 4.87
N LEU A 123 -10.11 5.67 4.68
CA LEU A 123 -11.02 6.31 5.62
C LEU A 123 -12.48 6.00 5.25
N PRO A 124 -13.39 5.95 6.23
CA PRO A 124 -14.82 5.96 5.94
C PRO A 124 -15.15 7.15 5.05
N ARG A 125 -16.04 6.94 4.07
CA ARG A 125 -16.62 8.05 3.33
C ARG A 125 -17.48 8.84 4.31
N GLY A 126 -17.17 10.13 4.48
CA GLY A 126 -18.00 11.01 5.30
C GLY A 126 -19.42 11.07 4.71
N PRO A 127 -20.45 11.44 5.50
CA PRO A 127 -21.77 11.73 4.95
C PRO A 127 -21.59 12.81 3.89
N GLY A 128 -21.85 12.44 2.63
CA GLY A 128 -21.88 13.40 1.54
C GLY A 128 -22.92 14.47 1.86
N ILE A 129 -22.55 15.72 1.65
CA ILE A 129 -23.52 16.81 1.46
C ILE A 129 -24.40 16.51 0.25
#